data_AF-A0A0V1CRV2-F1
#
_entry.id   AF-A0A0V1CRV2-F1
#
_cell.length_a   1.000
_cell.length_b   1.000
_cell.length_c   1.000
_cell.angle_alpha   90.00
_cell.angle_beta   90.00
_cell.angle_gamma   90.00
#
_symmetry.space_group_name_H-M   'P 1'
#
loop_
_entity.id
_entity.type
_entity.pdbx_description
1 polymer ?
#
loop_
_entity_poly.entity_id
_entity_poly.type
_entity_poly.pdbx_seq_one_letter_code
_entity_poly.pdbx_strand_id
1 'polypeptide(L)'
;MASAYYVQSNPDDQVNRCLASQTGLTLRQVEFLRREFSKHGRNPMPEMLEILAVENGFEENKVKNLFNLHIAHVRRTDGIHSK
;
A
#
# COMPACT_ATOMS: atom_id res chain seq x y z
N MET A 1 13.23 -24.62 -26.07
CA MET A 1 12.95 -24.68 -24.61
C MET A 1 12.79 -23.24 -24.13
N ALA A 2 11.61 -22.89 -23.62
CA ALA A 2 11.28 -21.53 -23.21
C ALA A 2 12.13 -21.13 -21.99
N SER A 3 12.93 -20.06 -22.15
CA SER A 3 13.64 -19.43 -21.06
C SER A 3 12.63 -18.78 -20.13
N ALA A 4 12.48 -19.31 -18.91
CA ALA A 4 11.65 -18.70 -17.88
C ALA A 4 12.30 -17.36 -17.52
N TYR A 5 11.76 -16.27 -18.08
CA TYR A 5 12.04 -14.92 -17.62
C TYR A 5 11.59 -14.84 -16.16
N TYR A 6 12.53 -15.04 -15.22
CA TYR A 6 12.38 -14.53 -13.87
C TYR A 6 12.38 -13.01 -14.00
N VAL A 7 11.21 -12.44 -14.30
CA VAL A 7 10.91 -11.05 -13.99
C VAL A 7 11.11 -10.97 -12.49
N GLN A 8 12.25 -10.42 -12.08
CA GLN A 8 12.51 -10.01 -10.70
C GLN A 8 11.36 -9.07 -10.34
N SER A 9 10.29 -9.65 -9.81
CA SER A 9 9.11 -8.92 -9.40
C SER A 9 9.59 -8.07 -8.25
N ASN A 10 9.62 -6.76 -8.45
CA ASN A 10 10.01 -5.82 -7.42
C ASN A 10 9.21 -6.20 -6.16
N PRO A 11 9.82 -6.46 -4.99
CA PRO A 11 9.08 -6.92 -3.82
C PRO A 11 7.89 -6.00 -3.47
N ASP A 12 8.00 -4.71 -3.78
CA ASP A 12 6.89 -3.76 -3.69
C ASP A 12 5.72 -4.05 -4.63
N ASP A 13 5.95 -4.56 -5.84
CA ASP A 13 4.89 -4.91 -6.80
C ASP A 13 4.04 -6.07 -6.28
N GLN A 14 4.67 -7.06 -5.63
CA GLN A 14 3.94 -8.17 -5.02
C GLN A 14 3.07 -7.68 -3.86
N VAL A 15 3.59 -6.77 -3.04
CA VAL A 15 2.85 -6.14 -1.95
C VAL A 15 1.70 -5.29 -2.50
N ASN A 16 1.93 -4.49 -3.54
CA ASN A 16 0.90 -3.67 -4.19
C ASN A 16 -0.25 -4.52 -4.74
N ARG A 17 0.08 -5.64 -5.42
CA ARG A 17 -0.93 -6.57 -5.94
C ARG A 17 -1.74 -7.23 -4.82
N CYS A 18 -1.07 -7.62 -3.73
CA CYS A 18 -1.75 -8.20 -2.56
C CYS A 18 -2.73 -7.20 -1.92
N LEU A 19 -2.27 -5.97 -1.69
CA LEU A 19 -3.08 -4.90 -1.09
C LEU A 19 -4.26 -4.49 -1.99
N ALA A 20 -4.04 -4.43 -3.31
CA ALA A 20 -5.10 -4.20 -4.29
C ALA A 20 -6.20 -5.27 -4.20
N SER A 21 -5.82 -6.54 -4.12
CA SER A 21 -6.76 -7.66 -3.97
C SER A 21 -7.55 -7.61 -2.66
N GLN A 22 -6.96 -7.11 -1.57
CA GLN A 22 -7.62 -7.06 -0.25
C GLN A 22 -8.55 -5.85 -0.08
N THR A 23 -8.31 -4.77 -0.83
CA THR A 23 -9.03 -3.50 -0.68
C THR A 23 -10.02 -3.24 -1.82
N GLY A 24 -9.91 -3.98 -2.92
CA GLY A 24 -10.68 -3.73 -4.14
C GLY A 24 -10.25 -2.46 -4.88
N LEU A 25 -9.10 -1.88 -4.52
CA LEU A 25 -8.48 -0.78 -5.23
C LEU A 25 -7.65 -1.31 -6.41
N THR A 26 -7.51 -0.50 -7.45
CA THR A 26 -6.61 -0.81 -8.55
C THR A 26 -5.15 -0.72 -8.12
N LEU A 27 -4.26 -1.38 -8.86
CA LEU A 27 -2.82 -1.34 -8.59
C LEU A 27 -2.27 0.10 -8.55
N ARG A 28 -2.68 0.95 -9.50
CA ARG A 28 -2.27 2.35 -9.57
C ARG A 28 -2.73 3.17 -8.36
N GLN A 29 -3.95 2.92 -7.87
CA GLN A 29 -4.48 3.59 -6.68
C GLN A 29 -3.69 3.19 -5.43
N VAL A 30 -3.36 1.90 -5.30
CA VAL A 30 -2.54 1.40 -4.18
C VAL A 30 -1.13 1.98 -4.22
N GLU A 31 -0.49 2.02 -5.40
CA GLU A 31 0.83 2.61 -5.57
C GLU A 31 0.85 4.09 -5.17
N PHE A 32 -0.15 4.85 -5.62
CA PHE A 32 -0.31 6.26 -5.25
C PHE A 32 -0.49 6.43 -3.75
N LEU A 33 -1.47 5.73 -3.17
CA LEU A 33 -1.79 5.86 -1.74
C LEU A 33 -0.63 5.42 -0.84
N ARG A 34 0.07 4.34 -1.18
CA ARG A 34 1.27 3.92 -0.44
C ARG A 34 2.37 4.97 -0.50
N ARG A 35 2.56 5.67 -1.63
CA ARG A 35 3.52 6.78 -1.72
C ARG A 35 3.11 7.93 -0.81
N GLU A 36 1.84 8.29 -0.79
CA GLU A 36 1.33 9.32 0.12
C GLU A 36 1.51 8.90 1.59
N PHE A 37 1.18 7.66 1.95
CA PHE A 37 1.40 7.16 3.31
C PHE A 37 2.87 7.22 3.72
N SER A 38 3.79 6.82 2.83
CA SER A 38 5.23 6.90 3.10
C SER A 38 5.72 8.34 3.32
N LYS A 39 5.11 9.35 2.68
CA LYS A 39 5.45 10.77 2.93
C LYS A 39 5.03 11.22 4.33
N HIS A 40 3.87 10.76 4.80
CA HIS A 40 3.34 11.09 6.14
C HIS A 40 3.86 10.15 7.24
N GLY A 41 4.58 9.10 6.87
CA GLY A 41 5.15 8.12 7.79
C GLY A 41 4.11 7.15 8.36
N ARG A 42 4.41 6.61 9.55
CA ARG A 42 3.60 5.54 10.15
C ARG A 42 2.24 6.01 10.71
N ASN A 43 1.90 7.31 10.64
CA ASN A 43 0.70 7.84 11.27
C ASN A 43 0.12 9.12 10.59
N PRO A 44 -0.38 9.05 9.36
CA PRO A 44 -1.28 10.07 8.81
C PRO A 44 -2.50 10.28 9.71
N MET A 45 -2.94 11.54 9.82
CA MET A 45 -4.17 11.88 10.52
C MET A 45 -5.38 11.30 9.77
N PRO A 46 -6.43 10.82 10.46
CA PRO A 46 -7.66 10.34 9.81
C PRO A 46 -8.26 11.35 8.83
N GLU A 47 -8.26 12.63 9.19
CA GLU A 47 -8.68 13.74 8.33
C GLU A 47 -7.86 13.81 7.03
N MET A 48 -6.54 13.56 7.09
CA MET A 48 -5.69 13.50 5.89
C MET A 48 -6.09 12.33 4.97
N LEU A 49 -6.45 11.18 5.55
CA LEU A 49 -6.92 10.03 4.76
C LEU A 49 -8.27 10.32 4.09
N GLU A 50 -9.15 11.04 4.78
CA GLU A 50 -10.44 11.51 4.25
C GLU A 50 -10.23 12.52 3.11
N ILE A 51 -9.35 13.50 3.29
CA ILE A 51 -8.97 14.47 2.26
C ILE A 51 -8.39 13.74 1.03
N LEU A 52 -7.44 12.82 1.23
CA LEU A 52 -6.85 12.04 0.14
C LEU A 52 -7.90 11.20 -0.60
N ALA A 53 -8.90 10.65 0.12
CA ALA A 53 -9.99 9.92 -0.50
C ALA A 53 -10.87 10.84 -1.34
N VAL A 54 -11.31 11.97 -0.78
CA VAL A 54 -12.21 12.93 -1.44
C VAL A 54 -11.53 13.57 -2.66
N GLU A 55 -10.32 14.09 -2.52
CA GLU A 55 -9.58 14.78 -3.60
C GLU A 55 -9.31 13.88 -4.80
N ASN A 56 -9.11 12.58 -4.58
CA ASN A 56 -8.78 11.62 -5.63
C ASN A 56 -9.99 10.77 -6.06
N GLY A 57 -11.19 11.03 -5.52
CA GLY A 57 -12.41 10.27 -5.83
C GLY A 57 -12.35 8.80 -5.39
N PHE A 58 -11.60 8.49 -4.33
CA PHE A 58 -11.51 7.16 -3.76
C PHE A 58 -12.57 6.96 -2.67
N GLU A 59 -12.95 5.70 -2.48
CA GLU A 59 -13.82 5.34 -1.37
C GLU A 59 -13.03 5.40 -0.06
N GLU A 60 -13.46 6.28 0.85
CA GLU A 60 -12.79 6.55 2.13
C GLU A 60 -12.51 5.28 2.94
N ASN A 61 -13.49 4.36 3.01
CA ASN A 61 -13.34 3.09 3.69
C ASN A 61 -12.21 2.24 3.12
N LYS A 62 -12.01 2.27 1.79
CA LYS A 62 -10.92 1.53 1.13
C LYS A 62 -9.56 2.17 1.41
N VAL A 63 -9.49 3.50 1.46
CA VAL A 63 -8.27 4.23 1.81
C VAL A 63 -7.86 3.95 3.26
N LYS A 64 -8.81 4.03 4.20
CA LYS A 64 -8.59 3.69 5.62
C LYS A 64 -8.16 2.23 5.79
N ASN A 65 -8.80 1.30 5.10
CA ASN A 65 -8.44 -0.12 5.14
C ASN A 65 -7.04 -0.37 4.56
N LEU A 66 -6.71 0.25 3.42
CA LEU A 66 -5.38 0.18 2.82
C LEU A 66 -4.30 0.69 3.78
N PHE A 67 -4.57 1.81 4.45
CA PHE A 67 -3.65 2.39 5.43
C PHE A 67 -3.37 1.41 6.59
N ASN A 68 -4.40 0.78 7.15
CA ASN A 68 -4.23 -0.23 8.21
C ASN A 68 -3.36 -1.41 7.77
N LEU A 69 -3.57 -1.90 6.54
CA LEU A 69 -2.77 -2.98 5.95
C LEU A 69 -1.33 -2.54 5.69
N HIS A 70 -1.13 -1.30 5.25
CA HIS A 70 0.19 -0.71 5.03
C HIS A 70 0.99 -0.64 6.34
N ILE A 71 0.39 -0.15 7.42
CA ILE A 71 1.04 -0.10 8.74
C ILE A 71 1.32 -1.50 9.29
N ALA A 72 0.41 -2.45 9.12
CA ALA A 72 0.64 -3.84 9.51
C ALA A 72 1.83 -4.47 8.77
N HIS A 73 2.00 -4.15 7.49
CA HIS A 73 3.16 -4.59 6.70
C HIS A 73 4.46 -3.95 7.19
N VAL A 74 4.48 -2.62 7.37
CA VAL A 74 5.66 -1.88 7.88
C VAL A 74 6.10 -2.39 9.25
N ARG A 75 5.17 -2.59 10.19
CA ARG A 75 5.48 -3.15 11.52
C ARG A 75 6.11 -4.54 11.47
N ARG A 76 5.68 -5.39 10.53
CA ARG A 76 6.27 -6.74 10.35
C ARG A 76 7.68 -6.66 9.79
N THR A 77 7.95 -5.77 8.83
CA THR A 77 9.29 -5.62 8.25
C THR A 77 10.30 -4.97 9.21
N ASP A 78 9.83 -4.05 10.06
CA ASP A 78 10.65 -3.41 11.10
C ASP A 78 10.99 -4.37 12.25
N GLY A 79 10.07 -5.27 12.62
CA GLY A 79 10.31 -6.30 13.63
C GLY A 79 11.31 -7.39 13.20
N ILE A 80 11.62 -7.50 11.89
CA ILE A 80 12.57 -8.47 11.35
C ILE A 80 14.01 -7.92 11.38
N HIS A 81 14.19 -6.59 11.30
CA HIS A 81 15.52 -5.95 11.31
C HIS A 81 16.05 -5.62 12.72
N SER A 82 15.34 -5.99 13.78
CA SER A 82 15.83 -5.89 15.17
C SER A 82 16.26 -7.26 15.69
N LYS A 83 17.36 -7.80 15.14
CA LYS A 83 18.16 -8.88 15.74
C LYS A 83 19.63 -8.70 15.39
#